data_AF-A0A3N2GX19-F1
#
_entry.id   AF-A0A3N2GX19-F1
#
_cell.length_a   1.000
_cell.length_b   1.000
_cell.length_c   1.000
_cell.angle_alpha   90.00
_cell.angle_beta   90.00
_cell.angle_gamma   90.00
#
_symmetry.space_group_name_H-M   'P 1'
#
loop_
_entity.id
_entity.type
_entity.pdbx_description
1 polymer ?
#
loop_
_entity_poly.entity_id
_entity_poly.type
_entity_poly.pdbx_seq_one_letter_code
_entity_poly.pdbx_strand_id
1 'polypeptide(L)'
;MTGEKPTDRLTEVPPPAPIQVGGNGSPGGYQFSPDEVRGVISKWKELRDDLQTDLANAQAVARVAPPGKEFASGDFVNKAAKASGETLLLQHQRMVDYVQNYIAALEKAAGIVEEHEADTHQSVGRYREV
;
A
#
# COMPACT_ATOMS: atom_id res chain seq x y z
N MET A 1 -19.17 -23.92 -19.97
CA MET A 1 -18.58 -22.65 -19.51
C MET A 1 -17.27 -22.99 -18.80
N THR A 2 -16.14 -22.87 -19.50
CA THR A 2 -14.80 -23.10 -18.94
C THR A 2 -14.46 -21.89 -18.07
N GLY A 3 -14.85 -21.93 -16.80
CA GLY A 3 -14.46 -20.92 -15.82
C GLY A 3 -12.98 -21.07 -15.52
N GLU A 4 -12.12 -20.29 -16.19
CA GLU A 4 -10.77 -20.08 -15.70
C GLU A 4 -10.86 -19.59 -14.25
N LYS A 5 -10.21 -20.30 -13.34
CA LYS A 5 -10.07 -19.83 -11.96
C LYS A 5 -9.46 -18.43 -12.00
N PRO A 6 -9.92 -17.48 -11.18
CA PRO A 6 -9.22 -16.20 -11.01
C PRO A 6 -7.77 -16.50 -10.61
N THR A 7 -6.85 -16.42 -11.58
CA THR A 7 -5.43 -16.56 -11.34
C THR A 7 -4.89 -15.18 -11.03
N ASP A 8 -4.37 -15.03 -9.82
CA ASP A 8 -3.57 -13.89 -9.44
C ASP A 8 -2.41 -13.73 -10.44
N ARG A 9 -2.40 -12.60 -11.17
CA ARG A 9 -1.38 -12.30 -12.18
C ARG A 9 -0.19 -11.53 -11.60
N LEU A 10 -0.29 -11.08 -10.35
CA LEU A 10 0.82 -10.46 -9.66
C LEU A 10 1.71 -11.59 -9.13
N THR A 11 2.96 -11.66 -9.58
CA THR A 11 3.94 -12.62 -9.04
C THR A 11 4.60 -12.07 -7.77
N GLU A 12 4.60 -10.75 -7.61
CA GLU A 12 5.21 -10.02 -6.51
C GLU A 12 4.47 -8.70 -6.24
N VAL A 13 4.77 -8.07 -5.11
CA VAL A 13 4.26 -6.72 -4.79
C VAL A 13 4.96 -5.73 -5.72
N PRO A 14 4.21 -4.94 -6.52
CA PRO A 14 4.84 -3.99 -7.43
C PRO A 14 5.57 -2.88 -6.65
N PRO A 15 6.63 -2.29 -7.23
CA PRO A 15 7.31 -1.17 -6.60
C PRO A 15 6.38 0.06 -6.54
N PRO A 16 6.55 0.92 -5.51
CA PRO A 16 5.83 2.19 -5.44
C PRO A 16 6.23 3.09 -6.62
N ALA A 17 5.26 3.86 -7.14
CA ALA A 17 5.52 4.85 -8.19
C ALA A 17 6.55 5.91 -7.74
N PRO A 18 7.34 6.51 -8.65
CA PRO A 18 8.30 7.56 -8.29
C PRO A 18 7.63 8.75 -7.59
N ILE A 19 8.20 9.15 -6.44
CA ILE A 19 7.68 10.24 -5.59
C ILE A 19 8.65 11.43 -5.65
N GLN A 20 8.12 12.63 -5.86
CA GLN A 20 8.88 13.87 -5.86
C GLN A 20 8.23 14.91 -4.92
N VAL A 21 9.05 15.66 -4.19
CA VAL A 21 8.61 16.67 -3.25
C VAL A 21 9.41 17.95 -3.52
N GLY A 22 8.75 19.10 -3.56
CA GLY A 22 9.38 20.38 -3.92
C GLY A 22 9.45 20.65 -5.44
N GLY A 23 10.13 21.74 -5.83
CA GLY A 23 10.00 22.36 -7.16
C GLY A 23 10.84 21.79 -8.31
N ASN A 24 11.72 20.81 -8.07
CA ASN A 24 12.73 20.39 -9.06
C ASN A 24 12.38 19.10 -9.83
N GLY A 25 11.08 18.81 -10.00
CA GLY A 25 10.57 17.52 -10.47
C GLY A 25 10.64 17.27 -12.00
N SER A 26 10.82 15.99 -12.37
CA SER A 26 10.75 15.47 -13.75
C SER A 26 9.31 15.09 -14.13
N PRO A 27 8.87 15.21 -15.41
CA PRO A 27 7.47 15.06 -15.79
C PRO A 27 7.02 13.59 -15.68
N GLY A 28 6.24 13.25 -14.65
CA GLY A 28 5.64 11.92 -14.52
C GLY A 28 5.45 11.38 -13.10
N GLY A 29 5.97 12.05 -12.07
CA GLY A 29 5.78 11.68 -10.66
C GLY A 29 4.69 12.49 -9.95
N TYR A 30 4.22 12.02 -8.80
CA TYR A 30 3.41 12.84 -7.90
C TYR A 30 4.28 13.96 -7.32
N GLN A 31 3.78 15.21 -7.38
CA GLN A 31 4.46 16.38 -6.84
C GLN A 31 3.68 16.91 -5.64
N PHE A 32 4.36 17.00 -4.51
CA PHE A 32 3.80 17.51 -3.25
C PHE A 32 4.62 18.71 -2.78
N SER A 33 3.96 19.71 -2.19
CA SER A 33 4.69 20.66 -1.33
C SER A 33 5.14 19.96 -0.04
N PRO A 34 6.20 20.44 0.63
CA PRO A 34 6.72 19.84 1.86
C PRO A 34 5.64 19.64 2.94
N ASP A 35 4.74 20.62 3.09
CA ASP A 35 3.62 20.56 4.04
C ASP A 35 2.55 19.54 3.64
N GLU A 36 2.25 19.42 2.35
CA GLU A 36 1.25 18.47 1.84
C GLU A 36 1.70 17.02 2.01
N VAL A 37 3.00 16.71 1.92
CA VAL A 37 3.51 15.33 2.07
C VAL A 37 3.13 14.74 3.41
N ARG A 38 3.22 15.51 4.50
CA ARG A 38 2.84 15.03 5.84
C ARG A 38 1.37 14.62 5.91
N GLY A 39 0.48 15.44 5.33
CA GLY A 39 -0.95 15.13 5.25
C GLY A 39 -1.24 13.91 4.36
N VAL A 40 -0.51 13.76 3.26
CA VAL A 40 -0.60 12.58 2.39
C VAL A 40 -0.15 11.32 3.12
N ILE A 41 0.99 11.36 3.82
CA ILE A 41 1.48 10.26 4.65
C ILE A 41 0.41 9.83 5.67
N SER A 42 -0.27 10.78 6.34
CA SER A 42 -1.35 10.45 7.28
C SER A 42 -2.48 9.65 6.61
N LYS A 43 -2.96 10.10 5.45
CA LYS A 43 -4.03 9.40 4.71
C LYS A 43 -3.63 7.99 4.26
N TRP A 44 -2.36 7.80 3.89
CA TRP A 44 -1.86 6.46 3.55
C TRP A 44 -1.73 5.57 4.78
N LYS A 45 -1.36 6.13 5.94
CA LYS A 45 -1.35 5.40 7.22
C LYS A 45 -2.76 4.97 7.62
N GLU A 46 -3.75 5.83 7.45
CA GLU A 46 -5.17 5.49 7.65
C GLU A 46 -5.60 4.35 6.72
N LEU A 47 -5.30 4.45 5.41
CA LEU A 47 -5.60 3.39 4.45
C LEU A 47 -4.92 2.05 4.80
N ARG A 48 -3.67 2.08 5.30
CA ARG A 48 -2.99 0.87 5.77
C ARG A 48 -3.76 0.21 6.91
N ASP A 49 -4.26 0.99 7.85
CA ASP A 49 -4.96 0.49 9.03
C ASP A 49 -6.33 -0.10 8.64
N ASP A 50 -7.03 0.52 7.69
CA ASP A 50 -8.23 -0.04 7.05
C ASP A 50 -7.91 -1.37 6.35
N LEU A 51 -6.84 -1.42 5.55
CA LEU A 51 -6.42 -2.64 4.85
C LEU A 51 -5.99 -3.76 5.82
N GLN A 52 -5.43 -3.43 6.99
CA GLN A 52 -5.14 -4.41 8.04
C GLN A 52 -6.42 -4.98 8.65
N THR A 53 -7.46 -4.17 8.79
CA THR A 53 -8.80 -4.63 9.20
C THR A 53 -9.38 -5.57 8.14
N ASP A 54 -9.29 -5.20 6.87
CA ASP A 54 -9.75 -6.04 5.77
C ASP A 54 -8.94 -7.33 5.62
N LEU A 55 -7.64 -7.31 5.94
CA LEU A 55 -6.81 -8.50 5.99
C LEU A 55 -7.32 -9.50 7.04
N ALA A 56 -7.72 -9.02 8.22
CA ALA A 56 -8.34 -9.86 9.26
C ALA A 56 -9.68 -10.44 8.79
N ASN A 57 -10.50 -9.65 8.09
CA ASN A 57 -11.75 -10.11 7.49
C ASN A 57 -11.51 -11.18 6.40
N ALA A 58 -10.53 -10.96 5.52
CA ALA A 58 -10.14 -11.91 4.49
C ALA A 58 -9.63 -13.23 5.10
N GLN A 59 -8.90 -13.17 6.22
CA GLN A 59 -8.48 -14.35 6.96
C GLN A 59 -9.67 -15.15 7.50
N ALA A 60 -10.74 -14.48 7.97
CA ALA A 60 -11.96 -15.14 8.39
C ALA A 60 -12.68 -15.83 7.21
N VAL A 61 -12.77 -15.15 6.05
CA VAL A 61 -13.36 -15.71 4.82
C VAL A 61 -12.58 -16.93 4.32
N ALA A 62 -11.24 -16.86 4.31
CA ALA A 62 -10.37 -17.96 3.88
C ALA A 62 -10.50 -19.21 4.77
N ARG A 63 -10.98 -19.04 6.00
CA ARG A 63 -11.11 -20.11 7.01
C ARG A 63 -12.56 -20.50 7.27
N VAL A 64 -13.49 -20.10 6.41
CA VAL A 64 -14.91 -20.45 6.57
C VAL A 64 -15.09 -21.97 6.64
N ALA A 65 -15.86 -22.40 7.63
CA ALA A 65 -16.21 -23.80 7.83
C ALA A 65 -17.59 -24.10 7.20
N PRO A 66 -17.85 -25.37 6.81
CA PRO A 66 -19.17 -25.79 6.36
C PRO A 66 -20.24 -25.49 7.42
N PRO A 67 -21.38 -24.87 7.08
CA PRO A 67 -22.45 -24.55 8.04
C PRO A 67 -23.19 -25.81 8.54
N GLY A 68 -23.05 -26.93 7.84
CA GLY A 68 -23.66 -28.21 8.18
C GLY A 68 -22.76 -29.40 7.83
N LYS A 69 -23.18 -30.59 8.26
CA LYS A 69 -22.45 -31.86 8.02
C LYS A 69 -22.84 -32.55 6.71
N GLU A 70 -23.83 -32.02 6.01
CA GLU A 70 -24.27 -32.58 4.74
C GLU A 70 -23.25 -32.26 3.63
N PHE A 71 -23.28 -33.04 2.54
CA PHE A 71 -22.23 -33.05 1.54
C PHE A 71 -22.12 -31.73 0.75
N ALA A 72 -23.22 -31.02 0.49
CA ALA A 72 -23.26 -29.78 -0.27
C ALA A 72 -22.54 -28.63 0.46
N SER A 73 -22.66 -28.54 1.79
CA SER A 73 -21.96 -27.58 2.64
C SER A 73 -20.45 -27.80 2.57
N GLY A 74 -20.01 -29.05 2.68
CA GLY A 74 -18.61 -29.43 2.52
C GLY A 74 -18.10 -29.16 1.11
N ASP A 75 -18.87 -29.55 0.09
CA ASP A 75 -18.54 -29.35 -1.32
C ASP A 75 -18.40 -27.87 -1.68
N PHE A 76 -19.30 -27.01 -1.20
CA PHE A 76 -19.23 -25.58 -1.43
C PHE A 76 -17.93 -24.99 -0.87
N VAL A 77 -17.60 -25.31 0.39
CA VAL A 77 -16.37 -24.81 1.02
C VAL A 77 -15.13 -25.31 0.27
N ASN A 78 -15.07 -26.61 -0.02
CA ASN A 78 -13.89 -27.23 -0.61
C ASN A 78 -13.68 -26.87 -2.08
N LYS A 79 -14.75 -26.74 -2.86
CA LYS A 79 -14.66 -26.51 -4.32
C LYS A 79 -14.70 -25.04 -4.70
N ALA A 80 -15.28 -24.17 -3.87
CA ALA A 80 -15.47 -22.76 -4.19
C ALA A 80 -14.89 -21.82 -3.12
N ALA A 81 -15.40 -21.87 -1.89
CA ALA A 81 -15.13 -20.81 -0.90
C ALA A 81 -13.64 -20.72 -0.51
N LYS A 82 -12.97 -21.86 -0.30
CA LYS A 82 -11.58 -21.90 0.14
C LYS A 82 -10.64 -21.26 -0.87
N ALA A 83 -10.74 -21.64 -2.16
CA ALA A 83 -9.87 -21.09 -3.20
C ALA A 83 -10.05 -19.58 -3.37
N SER A 84 -11.29 -19.09 -3.38
CA SER A 84 -11.57 -17.66 -3.46
C SER A 84 -11.08 -16.91 -2.23
N GLY A 85 -11.25 -17.49 -1.03
CA GLY A 85 -10.79 -16.89 0.22
C GLY A 85 -9.26 -16.84 0.34
N GLU A 86 -8.54 -17.87 -0.10
CA GLU A 86 -7.08 -17.89 -0.18
C GLU A 86 -6.55 -16.81 -1.13
N THR A 87 -7.17 -16.65 -2.31
CA THR A 87 -6.81 -15.56 -3.24
C THR A 87 -7.10 -14.18 -2.63
N LEU A 88 -8.26 -14.00 -2.00
CA LEU A 88 -8.62 -12.74 -1.35
C LEU A 88 -7.62 -12.35 -0.26
N LEU A 89 -7.23 -13.31 0.59
CA LEU A 89 -6.25 -13.15 1.65
C LEU A 89 -4.87 -12.74 1.08
N LEU A 90 -4.41 -13.45 0.05
CA LEU A 90 -3.15 -13.13 -0.62
C LEU A 90 -3.14 -11.72 -1.21
N GLN A 91 -4.24 -11.31 -1.84
CA GLN A 91 -4.37 -9.97 -2.41
C GLN A 91 -4.35 -8.89 -1.34
N HIS A 92 -5.04 -9.09 -0.21
CA HIS A 92 -5.02 -8.14 0.90
C HIS A 92 -3.64 -8.01 1.54
N GLN A 93 -2.91 -9.12 1.69
CA GLN A 93 -1.53 -9.06 2.17
C GLN A 93 -0.68 -8.17 1.26
N ARG A 94 -0.78 -8.37 -0.06
CA ARG A 94 -0.03 -7.58 -1.05
C ARG A 94 -0.42 -6.11 -1.08
N MET A 95 -1.71 -5.79 -0.86
CA MET A 95 -2.15 -4.41 -0.74
C MET A 95 -1.55 -3.74 0.50
N VAL A 96 -1.53 -4.43 1.66
CA VAL A 96 -0.87 -3.93 2.87
C VAL A 96 0.62 -3.69 2.61
N ASP A 97 1.31 -4.66 2.02
CA ASP A 97 2.74 -4.56 1.71
C ASP A 97 3.03 -3.38 0.75
N TYR A 98 2.22 -3.22 -0.30
CA TYR A 98 2.35 -2.10 -1.24
C TYR A 98 2.19 -0.75 -0.54
N VAL A 99 1.15 -0.59 0.29
CA VAL A 99 0.91 0.66 1.02
C VAL A 99 2.04 0.95 2.00
N GLN A 100 2.57 -0.05 2.70
CA GLN A 100 3.73 0.12 3.57
C GLN A 100 4.96 0.60 2.80
N ASN A 101 5.25 -0.01 1.64
CA ASN A 101 6.35 0.40 0.77
C ASN A 101 6.15 1.85 0.25
N TYR A 102 4.92 2.22 -0.08
CA TYR A 102 4.59 3.57 -0.54
C TYR A 102 4.74 4.61 0.57
N ILE A 103 4.32 4.31 1.79
CA ILE A 103 4.54 5.17 2.98
C ILE A 103 6.04 5.38 3.21
N ALA A 104 6.85 4.32 3.17
CA ALA A 104 8.30 4.44 3.35
C ALA A 104 8.94 5.31 2.26
N ALA A 105 8.47 5.21 1.02
CA ALA A 105 8.93 6.07 -0.07
C ALA A 105 8.55 7.55 0.14
N LEU A 106 7.34 7.83 0.64
CA LEU A 106 6.90 9.19 0.99
C LEU A 106 7.73 9.78 2.13
N GLU A 107 7.98 9.02 3.19
CA GLU A 107 8.77 9.45 4.35
C GLU A 107 10.22 9.74 3.94
N LYS A 108 10.81 8.90 3.08
CA LYS A 108 12.14 9.16 2.51
C LYS A 108 12.16 10.44 1.68
N ALA A 109 11.16 10.66 0.83
CA ALA A 109 11.10 11.85 -0.01
C ALA A 109 10.92 13.12 0.83
N ALA A 110 10.12 13.08 1.90
CA ALA A 110 9.97 14.18 2.84
C ALA A 110 11.29 14.56 3.53
N GLY A 111 12.03 13.57 4.05
CA GLY A 111 13.30 13.80 4.74
C GLY A 111 14.35 14.47 3.85
N ILE A 112 14.44 14.07 2.58
CA ILE A 112 15.35 14.68 1.60
C ILE A 112 15.06 16.17 1.42
N VAL A 113 13.79 16.58 1.41
CA VAL A 113 13.43 17.99 1.24
C VAL A 113 13.74 18.82 2.48
N GLU A 114 13.48 18.28 3.67
CA GLU A 114 13.83 18.96 4.93
C GLU A 114 15.35 19.22 5.02
N GLU A 115 16.18 18.26 4.60
CA GLU A 115 17.65 18.43 4.51
C GLU A 115 18.05 19.52 3.51
N HIS A 116 17.47 19.51 2.30
CA HIS A 116 17.78 20.51 1.28
C HIS A 116 17.35 21.93 1.67
N GLU A 117 16.21 22.08 2.36
CA GLU A 117 15.75 23.37 2.87
C GLU A 117 16.64 23.91 4.00
N ALA A 118 17.14 23.02 4.87
CA ALA A 118 18.07 23.36 5.94
C ALA A 118 19.43 23.85 5.39
N ASP A 119 20.03 23.12 4.44
CA ASP A 119 21.29 23.50 3.79
C ASP A 119 21.18 24.84 3.03
N THR A 120 20.05 25.06 2.35
CA THR A 120 19.77 26.31 1.65
C THR A 120 19.66 27.48 2.63
N HIS A 121 18.98 27.32 3.75
CA HIS A 121 18.88 28.37 4.77
C HIS A 121 20.23 28.69 5.42
N GLN A 122 21.05 27.68 5.71
CA GLN A 122 22.39 27.88 6.28
C GLN A 122 23.32 28.62 5.33
N SER A 123 23.34 28.24 4.05
CA SER A 123 24.16 28.90 3.03
C SER A 123 23.74 30.36 2.81
N VAL A 124 22.44 30.65 2.69
CA VAL A 124 21.93 32.04 2.55
C VAL A 124 22.23 32.87 3.81
N GLY A 125 22.12 32.29 5.01
CA GLY A 125 22.49 32.96 6.26
C GLY A 125 23.96 33.39 6.29
N ARG A 126 24.85 32.51 5.80
CA ARG A 126 26.30 32.77 5.74
C ARG A 126 26.69 33.91 4.78
N TYR A 127 25.91 34.15 3.73
CA TYR A 127 26.13 35.27 2.81
C TYR A 127 25.61 36.63 3.33
N ARG A 128 24.76 36.65 4.37
CA ARG A 128 24.22 37.90 4.95
C ARG A 128 25.06 38.46 6.10
N GLU A 129 26.05 37.72 6.61
CA GLU A 129 26.92 38.14 7.72
C GLU A 129 28.30 38.69 7.27
N VAL A 130 28.48 38.98 5.99
CA VAL A 130 29.69 39.65 5.41
C VAL A 130 29.32 40.97 4.75
#